data_AF-A0A1Q3NH84-F1
#
_entry.id   AF-A0A1Q3NH84-F1
#
_cell.length_a   1.000
_cell.length_b   1.000
_cell.length_c   1.000
_cell.angle_alpha   90.00
_cell.angle_beta   90.00
_cell.angle_gamma   90.00
#
_symmetry.space_group_name_H-M   'P 1'
#
loop_
_entity.id
_entity.type
_entity.pdbx_description
1 polymer ?
#
loop_
_entity_poly.entity_id
_entity_poly.type
_entity_poly.pdbx_seq_one_letter_code
_entity_poly.pdbx_strand_id
1 'polypeptide(L)'
;MKKILFLCLLVSGGVWANDDGLSFDEREAQFRKQIEEDLAKATDPVEIEKNSKEMWARHNERFSKPTAKIGMTEEQVIKNTLWGEPSSKNFMTTKYGTREQWVYDNVGYLYFENGKVVGIQSF
;
A
#
# COMPACT_ATOMS: atom_id res chain seq x y z
N MET A 1 21.64 -28.72 -13.56
CA MET A 1 21.75 -27.31 -13.98
C MET A 1 20.46 -26.91 -14.70
N LYS A 2 19.56 -26.20 -14.02
CA LYS A 2 18.50 -25.40 -14.66
C LYS A 2 18.49 -24.05 -13.94
N LYS A 3 19.27 -23.13 -14.49
CA LYS A 3 19.19 -21.70 -14.17
C LYS A 3 17.89 -21.21 -14.82
N ILE A 4 16.84 -21.03 -14.04
CA ILE A 4 15.71 -20.18 -14.44
C ILE A 4 15.95 -18.87 -13.70
N LEU A 5 16.58 -17.97 -14.44
CA LEU A 5 16.95 -16.62 -14.03
C LEU A 5 16.07 -15.69 -14.87
N PHE A 6 15.62 -14.58 -14.24
CA PHE A 6 14.89 -13.42 -14.77
C PHE A 6 13.36 -13.45 -14.80
N LEU A 7 12.73 -12.59 -13.98
CA LEU A 7 12.06 -11.31 -14.33
C LEU A 7 11.45 -10.72 -13.03
N CYS A 8 11.53 -9.46 -12.62
CA CYS A 8 11.66 -8.18 -13.33
C CYS A 8 12.28 -7.11 -12.41
N LEU A 9 12.96 -6.15 -13.04
CA LEU A 9 13.70 -5.04 -12.43
C LEU A 9 12.82 -3.84 -12.01
N LEU A 10 13.33 -3.13 -10.99
CA LEU A 10 13.32 -1.67 -10.78
C LEU A 10 11.98 -0.95 -10.65
N VAL A 11 11.61 -0.62 -9.41
CA VAL A 11 11.23 0.75 -9.07
C VAL A 11 11.98 1.15 -7.81
N SER A 12 12.99 2.00 -8.00
CA SER A 12 13.75 2.66 -6.96
C SER A 12 12.90 3.63 -6.15
N GLY A 13 13.05 3.59 -4.82
CA GLY A 13 12.95 4.75 -3.96
C GLY A 13 11.56 5.03 -3.39
N GLY A 14 11.39 4.73 -2.11
CA GLY A 14 10.24 5.19 -1.32
C GLY A 14 10.17 4.46 0.02
N VAL A 15 10.97 4.90 0.98
CA VAL A 15 10.84 4.47 2.38
C VAL A 15 9.48 4.93 2.90
N TRP A 16 8.55 4.00 3.05
CA TRP A 16 7.36 4.16 3.88
C TRP A 16 7.07 2.81 4.53
N ALA A 17 7.57 2.65 5.76
CA ALA A 17 7.29 1.50 6.60
C ALA A 17 5.80 1.48 6.97
N ASN A 18 5.14 0.35 6.76
CA ASN A 18 3.83 0.06 7.37
C ASN A 18 4.03 -1.00 8.48
N ASP A 19 2.94 -1.23 9.24
CA ASP A 19 2.71 -1.92 10.53
C ASP A 19 3.51 -3.20 10.93
N ASP A 20 4.26 -3.81 10.02
CA ASP A 20 5.09 -5.01 10.22
C ASP A 20 6.60 -4.68 10.29
N GLY A 21 6.99 -3.40 10.12
CA GLY A 21 8.36 -2.93 10.29
C GLY A 21 9.33 -3.32 9.17
N LEU A 22 8.85 -3.95 8.09
CA LEU A 22 9.67 -4.42 6.97
C LEU A 22 9.69 -3.42 5.83
N SER A 23 10.90 -3.06 5.39
CA SER A 23 11.13 -2.27 4.19
C SER A 23 10.65 -3.00 2.92
N PHE A 24 10.43 -2.24 1.84
CA PHE A 24 10.01 -2.80 0.56
C PHE A 24 10.98 -3.89 0.06
N ASP A 25 12.28 -3.66 0.19
CA ASP A 25 13.32 -4.61 -0.25
C ASP A 25 13.28 -5.92 0.57
N GLU A 26 13.01 -5.83 1.88
CA GLU A 26 12.88 -7.00 2.76
C GLU A 26 11.64 -7.83 2.44
N ARG A 27 10.51 -7.19 2.11
CA ARG A 27 9.30 -7.89 1.67
C ARG A 27 9.50 -8.58 0.34
N GLU A 28 10.17 -7.91 -0.60
CA GLU A 28 10.49 -8.50 -1.89
C GLU A 28 11.36 -9.75 -1.71
N ALA A 29 12.35 -9.70 -0.81
CA ALA A 29 13.20 -10.84 -0.48
C ALA A 29 12.42 -12.00 0.16
N GLN A 30 11.52 -11.72 1.10
CA GLN A 30 10.66 -12.74 1.73
C GLN A 30 9.72 -13.40 0.72
N PHE A 31 9.09 -12.60 -0.13
CA PHE A 31 8.16 -13.09 -1.14
C PHE A 31 8.86 -13.99 -2.16
N ARG A 32 10.06 -13.62 -2.60
CA ARG A 32 10.92 -14.46 -3.46
C ARG A 32 11.25 -15.79 -2.80
N LYS A 33 11.64 -15.78 -1.52
CA LYS A 33 11.97 -16.99 -0.77
C LYS A 33 10.75 -17.94 -0.66
N GLN A 34 9.57 -17.39 -0.39
CA GLN A 34 8.33 -18.16 -0.31
C GLN A 34 8.00 -18.81 -1.67
N ILE A 35 8.13 -18.07 -2.78
CA ILE A 35 7.93 -18.62 -4.14
C ILE A 35 8.89 -19.77 -4.42
N GLU A 36 10.18 -19.62 -4.10
CA GLU A 36 11.17 -20.69 -4.31
C GLU A 36 10.83 -21.95 -3.52
N GLU A 37 10.37 -21.81 -2.28
CA GLU A 37 9.92 -22.94 -1.44
C GLU A 37 8.66 -23.62 -1.99
N ASP A 38 7.71 -22.83 -2.51
CA ASP A 38 6.47 -23.34 -3.09
C ASP A 38 6.73 -24.04 -4.42
N LEU A 39 7.58 -23.47 -5.29
CA LEU A 39 8.03 -24.10 -6.53
C LEU A 39 8.78 -25.42 -6.29
N ALA A 40 9.55 -25.51 -5.21
CA ALA A 40 10.26 -26.74 -4.84
C ALA A 40 9.33 -27.88 -4.40
N LYS A 41 8.11 -27.55 -3.94
CA LYS A 41 7.09 -28.51 -3.48
C LYS A 41 6.00 -28.77 -4.52
N ALA A 42 6.04 -28.07 -5.65
CA ALA A 42 4.96 -28.07 -6.64
C ALA A 42 4.97 -29.29 -7.57
N THR A 43 3.80 -29.88 -7.78
CA THR A 43 3.56 -30.92 -8.80
C THR A 43 3.37 -30.32 -10.20
N ASP A 44 2.92 -29.06 -10.29
CA ASP A 44 2.82 -28.26 -11.52
C ASP A 44 3.40 -26.85 -11.28
N PRO A 45 4.67 -26.61 -11.68
CA PRO A 45 5.36 -25.34 -11.44
C PRO A 45 4.77 -24.13 -12.20
N VAL A 46 4.07 -24.36 -13.31
CA VAL A 46 3.57 -23.27 -14.19
C VAL A 46 2.38 -22.56 -13.55
N GLU A 47 1.49 -23.32 -12.90
CA GLU A 47 0.33 -22.74 -12.20
C GLU A 47 0.74 -21.95 -10.95
N ILE A 48 1.75 -22.44 -10.21
CA ILE A 48 2.31 -21.73 -9.06
C ILE A 48 2.94 -20.41 -9.52
N GLU A 49 3.76 -20.41 -10.58
CA GLU A 49 4.37 -19.18 -11.09
C GLU A 49 3.32 -18.13 -11.49
N LYS A 50 2.25 -18.54 -12.17
CA LYS A 50 1.14 -17.65 -12.54
C LYS A 50 0.44 -17.08 -11.31
N ASN A 51 0.06 -17.92 -10.35
CA ASN A 51 -0.65 -17.52 -9.14
C ASN A 51 0.21 -16.59 -8.27
N SER A 52 1.51 -16.86 -8.17
CA SER A 52 2.47 -16.02 -7.45
C SER A 52 2.65 -14.65 -8.11
N LYS A 53 2.68 -14.58 -9.45
CA LYS A 53 2.75 -13.32 -10.20
C LYS A 53 1.48 -12.49 -10.03
N GLU A 54 0.31 -13.13 -10.06
CA GLU A 54 -0.97 -12.46 -9.81
C GLU A 54 -1.08 -11.97 -8.35
N MET A 55 -0.61 -12.76 -7.37
CA MET A 55 -0.52 -12.35 -5.97
C MET A 55 0.40 -11.14 -5.80
N TRP A 56 1.58 -11.17 -6.39
CA TRP A 56 2.54 -10.06 -6.32
C TRP A 56 1.97 -8.79 -6.95
N ALA A 57 1.36 -8.89 -8.13
CA ALA A 57 0.75 -7.75 -8.80
C ALA A 57 -0.34 -7.12 -7.93
N ARG A 58 -1.19 -7.95 -7.29
CA ARG A 58 -2.24 -7.48 -6.37
C ARG A 58 -1.67 -6.87 -5.09
N HIS A 59 -0.56 -7.42 -4.58
CA HIS A 59 0.13 -6.90 -3.40
C HIS A 59 0.77 -5.52 -3.71
N ASN A 60 1.48 -5.41 -4.83
CA ASN A 60 2.17 -4.19 -5.25
C ASN A 60 1.26 -3.10 -5.80
N GLU A 61 0.08 -3.44 -6.30
CA GLU A 61 -0.88 -2.45 -6.81
C GLU A 61 -1.18 -1.38 -5.74
N ARG A 62 -1.32 -1.77 -4.47
CA ARG A 62 -1.54 -0.81 -3.39
C ARG A 62 -0.32 0.09 -3.20
N PHE A 63 0.90 -0.46 -3.23
CA PHE A 63 2.16 0.27 -3.08
C PHE A 63 2.53 1.16 -4.29
N SER A 64 1.89 0.95 -5.44
CA SER A 64 2.06 1.77 -6.64
C SER A 64 1.23 3.07 -6.62
N LYS A 65 0.26 3.17 -5.71
CA LYS A 65 -0.61 4.35 -5.63
C LYS A 65 0.20 5.56 -5.16
N PRO A 66 -0.18 6.80 -5.54
CA PRO A 66 0.43 7.99 -4.99
C PRO A 66 0.03 8.20 -3.51
N THR A 67 0.77 9.06 -2.80
CA THR A 67 0.33 9.59 -1.50
C THR A 67 -0.85 10.57 -1.65
N ALA A 68 -1.56 10.84 -0.56
CA ALA A 68 -2.63 11.84 -0.52
C ALA A 68 -2.10 13.25 -0.77
N LYS A 69 -2.96 14.11 -1.34
CA LYS A 69 -2.63 15.51 -1.64
C LYS A 69 -3.74 16.43 -1.15
N ILE A 70 -3.36 17.65 -0.80
CA ILE A 70 -4.30 18.73 -0.48
C ILE A 70 -5.29 18.91 -1.65
N GLY A 71 -6.57 19.03 -1.31
CA GLY A 71 -7.68 19.20 -2.24
C GLY A 71 -8.33 17.90 -2.73
N MET A 72 -7.75 16.72 -2.45
CA MET A 72 -8.38 15.44 -2.79
C MET A 72 -9.68 15.24 -2.01
N THR A 73 -10.66 14.59 -2.63
CA THR A 73 -11.87 14.13 -1.95
C THR A 73 -11.61 12.85 -1.15
N GLU A 74 -12.50 12.55 -0.20
CA GLU A 74 -12.48 11.29 0.56
C GLU A 74 -12.40 10.06 -0.35
N GLU A 75 -13.21 10.02 -1.40
CA GLU A 75 -13.23 8.90 -2.34
C GLU A 75 -11.94 8.79 -3.15
N GLN A 76 -11.32 9.93 -3.48
CA GLN A 76 -10.01 9.93 -4.14
C GLN A 76 -8.92 9.39 -3.20
N VAL A 77 -8.95 9.77 -1.91
CA VAL A 77 -8.03 9.23 -0.90
C VAL A 77 -8.20 7.71 -0.80
N ILE A 78 -9.43 7.22 -0.64
CA ILE A 78 -9.73 5.79 -0.47
C ILE A 78 -9.31 4.99 -1.71
N LYS A 79 -9.68 5.44 -2.91
CA LYS A 79 -9.54 4.63 -4.13
C LYS A 79 -8.18 4.82 -4.79
N ASN A 80 -7.62 6.02 -4.76
CA ASN A 80 -6.52 6.42 -5.63
C ASN A 80 -5.22 6.68 -4.88
N THR A 81 -5.18 6.49 -3.55
CA THR A 81 -3.95 6.72 -2.76
C THR A 81 -3.53 5.50 -1.95
N LEU A 82 -2.28 5.53 -1.50
CA LEU A 82 -1.70 4.54 -0.57
C LEU A 82 -2.42 4.51 0.78
N TRP A 83 -2.94 5.67 1.21
CA TRP A 83 -3.59 5.84 2.52
C TRP A 83 -4.80 4.92 2.61
N GLY A 84 -5.71 4.97 1.64
CA GLY A 84 -6.88 4.09 1.62
C GLY A 84 -7.89 4.43 2.72
N GLU A 85 -8.56 3.42 3.27
CA GLU A 85 -9.49 3.59 4.40
C GLU A 85 -8.73 3.84 5.72
N PRO A 86 -9.18 4.80 6.55
CA PRO A 86 -8.54 5.09 7.84
C PRO A 86 -8.94 4.07 8.91
N SER A 87 -8.11 3.99 9.96
CA SER A 87 -8.43 3.24 11.18
C SER A 87 -9.65 3.83 11.89
N SER A 88 -9.74 5.16 11.95
CA SER A 88 -10.89 5.86 12.53
C SER A 88 -11.12 7.25 11.93
N LYS A 89 -12.34 7.76 12.07
CA LYS A 89 -12.75 9.10 11.61
C LYS A 89 -13.39 9.87 12.78
N ASN A 90 -12.87 11.05 13.06
CA ASN A 90 -13.44 12.00 14.01
C ASN A 90 -14.12 13.15 13.26
N PHE A 91 -15.33 13.53 13.67
CA PHE A 91 -16.12 14.57 13.02
C PHE A 91 -16.39 15.73 13.97
N MET A 92 -16.33 16.96 13.45
CA MET A 92 -16.72 18.17 14.16
C MET A 92 -17.54 19.07 13.24
N THR A 93 -18.84 19.16 13.52
CA THR A 93 -19.75 20.07 12.81
C THR A 93 -19.93 21.34 13.62
N THR A 94 -19.67 22.47 13.00
CA THR A 94 -19.86 23.80 13.59
C THR A 94 -20.79 24.62 12.70
N LYS A 95 -21.22 25.80 13.18
CA LYS A 95 -21.98 26.76 12.35
C LYS A 95 -21.21 27.24 11.10
N TYR A 96 -19.90 27.01 11.03
CA TYR A 96 -19.04 27.43 9.93
C TYR A 96 -18.71 26.30 8.94
N GLY A 97 -19.19 25.08 9.20
CA GLY A 97 -18.95 23.91 8.35
C GLY A 97 -18.53 22.68 9.14
N THR A 98 -18.25 21.61 8.39
CA THR A 98 -17.84 20.30 8.91
C THR A 98 -16.34 20.11 8.71
N ARG A 99 -15.67 19.71 9.79
CA ARG A 99 -14.28 19.27 9.79
C ARG A 99 -14.20 17.80 10.14
N GLU A 100 -13.27 17.10 9.51
CA GLU A 100 -13.02 15.68 9.78
C GLU A 100 -11.53 15.44 9.97
N GLN A 101 -11.20 14.53 10.86
CA GLN A 101 -9.86 14.01 11.01
C GLN A 101 -9.91 12.50 10.82
N TRP A 102 -9.14 12.02 9.85
CA TRP A 102 -8.95 10.60 9.60
C TRP A 102 -7.63 10.18 10.23
N VAL A 103 -7.68 9.13 11.04
CA VAL A 103 -6.53 8.59 11.78
C VAL A 103 -6.07 7.31 11.10
N TYR A 104 -4.78 7.23 10.84
CA TYR A 104 -4.10 6.04 10.34
C TYR A 104 -3.03 5.65 11.34
N ASP A 105 -3.26 4.54 12.05
CA ASP A 105 -2.32 4.05 13.07
C ASP A 105 -0.94 3.85 12.45
N ASN A 106 0.10 4.32 13.12
CA ASN A 106 1.50 4.25 12.67
C ASN A 106 1.83 4.94 11.33
N VAL A 107 0.90 5.71 10.75
CA VAL A 107 1.11 6.46 9.49
C VAL A 107 0.93 7.96 9.71
N GLY A 108 -0.18 8.38 10.32
CA GLY A 108 -0.47 9.81 10.53
C GLY A 108 -1.94 10.17 10.45
N TYR A 109 -2.21 11.40 10.03
CA TYR A 109 -3.55 12.00 9.98
C TYR A 109 -3.81 12.75 8.68
N LEU A 110 -5.04 12.65 8.21
CA LEU A 110 -5.58 13.53 7.17
C LEU A 110 -6.68 14.41 7.76
N TYR A 111 -6.63 15.69 7.46
CA TYR A 111 -7.64 16.66 7.89
C TYR A 111 -8.47 17.06 6.69
N PHE A 112 -9.79 17.04 6.85
CA PHE A 112 -10.74 17.42 5.82
C PHE A 112 -11.58 18.62 6.26
N GLU A 113 -11.86 19.52 5.33
CA GLU A 113 -12.92 20.52 5.46
C GLU A 113 -13.81 20.45 4.22
N ASN A 114 -15.13 20.39 4.44
CA ASN A 114 -16.12 20.30 3.36
C ASN A 114 -15.80 19.18 2.33
N GLY A 115 -15.38 18.00 2.81
CA GLY A 115 -15.11 16.81 2.01
C GLY A 115 -13.79 16.85 1.21
N LYS A 116 -12.89 17.79 1.50
CA LYS A 116 -11.57 17.91 0.84
C LYS A 116 -10.43 17.93 1.84
N VAL A 117 -9.33 17.26 1.50
CA VAL A 117 -8.09 17.28 2.30
C VAL A 117 -7.57 18.72 2.39
N VAL A 118 -7.41 19.23 3.61
CA VAL A 118 -6.80 20.53 3.91
C VAL A 118 -5.49 20.42 4.67
N GLY A 119 -5.19 19.25 5.24
CA GLY A 119 -3.96 19.02 6.00
C GLY A 119 -3.54 17.56 5.98
N ILE A 120 -2.22 17.34 6.04
CA ILE A 120 -1.59 16.03 6.10
C ILE A 120 -0.51 16.11 7.19
N GLN A 121 -0.56 15.20 8.15
CA GLN A 121 0.46 15.03 9.18
C GLN A 121 0.93 13.58 9.13
N SER A 122 2.23 13.33 8.97
CA SER A 122 2.83 11.99 8.95
C SER A 122 3.92 11.90 10.01
N PHE A 123 4.10 10.72 10.60
CA PHE A 123 5.12 10.45 11.62
C PHE A 123 6.45 9.98 11.02
#